data_AF-A0A925NKR6-F1
#
_entry.id   AF-A0A925NKR6-F1
#
_cell.length_a   1.000
_cell.length_b   1.000
_cell.length_c   1.000
_cell.angle_alpha   90.00
_cell.angle_beta   90.00
_cell.angle_gamma   90.00
#
_symmetry.space_group_name_H-M   'P 1'
#
loop_
_entity.id
_entity.type
_entity.pdbx_description
1 polymer ?
#
loop_
_entity_poly.entity_id
_entity_poly.type
_entity_poly.pdbx_seq_one_letter_code
_entity_poly.pdbx_strand_id
1 'polypeptide(L)'
;MHSYRLGAIGIVVTFFIIIFSTVLLPMVLFNPKDSQHGNDYTKIDKKIANAERGRQIYVREGCFYCHTQFTRLQDRGYGPLVKAGDYVWETPHQLGTARTGPDLTNEGNRMPSEWQKTHLINPRTVKPGSIMPSFSYLSARDMNDLVGYLQSLGNRREVKNFVEAPEEYRTTTELGRALANRKTVDTNSSAAANAGRGIYTQNCAVCHGLEGYGNGPNALSLEKKPPNFSRPYYKQYSDEFWFYRTSEGVVGNRMPRWNEILTEEQRWYVVAYLKTLQQDSEVTINSIDQLNKIEDVHLPKLSNQQYEPHHGGHDYAPGADSMGHGEAAPAPTPTTTPSSTKPAPSSTSGSTTTAPAHAPANEGGH
;
A
#
# COMPACT_ATOMS: atom_id res chain seq x y z
N MET A 1 34.51 20.14 -54.24
CA MET A 1 33.10 19.67 -54.16
C MET A 1 32.96 18.16 -53.93
N HIS A 2 33.85 17.31 -54.47
CA HIS A 2 33.72 15.85 -54.36
C HIS A 2 33.94 15.30 -52.93
N SER A 3 34.90 15.86 -52.18
CA SER A 3 35.20 15.48 -50.79
C SER A 3 34.04 15.74 -49.82
N TYR A 4 33.34 16.88 -49.97
CA TYR A 4 32.16 17.21 -49.16
C TYR A 4 30.99 16.26 -49.40
N ARG A 5 30.80 15.79 -50.65
CA ARG A 5 29.75 14.82 -50.99
C ARG A 5 30.01 13.45 -50.36
N LEU A 6 31.26 12.99 -50.39
CA LEU A 6 31.69 11.74 -49.75
C LEU A 6 31.50 11.78 -48.22
N GLY A 7 31.87 12.91 -47.59
CA GLY A 7 31.65 13.11 -46.15
C GLY A 7 30.16 13.12 -45.78
N ALA A 8 29.32 13.81 -46.55
CA ALA A 8 27.88 13.85 -46.32
C ALA A 8 27.22 12.46 -46.44
N ILE A 9 27.62 11.66 -47.44
CA ILE A 9 27.11 10.29 -47.61
C ILE A 9 27.53 9.41 -46.42
N GLY A 10 28.78 9.51 -45.96
CA GLY A 10 29.26 8.76 -44.80
C GLY A 10 28.44 9.06 -43.54
N ILE A 11 28.17 10.34 -43.26
CA ILE A 11 27.35 10.75 -42.11
C ILE A 11 25.95 10.16 -42.18
N VAL A 12 25.30 10.23 -43.34
CA VAL A 12 23.94 9.69 -43.54
C VAL A 12 23.91 8.18 -43.37
N VAL A 13 24.87 7.46 -43.94
CA VAL A 13 24.96 5.99 -43.81
C VAL A 13 25.19 5.59 -42.37
N THR A 14 26.12 6.23 -41.66
CA THR A 14 26.37 5.95 -40.24
C THR A 14 25.13 6.26 -39.39
N PHE A 15 24.44 7.37 -39.65
CA PHE A 15 23.18 7.70 -38.96
C PHE A 15 22.12 6.60 -39.12
N PHE A 16 21.90 6.12 -40.35
CA PHE A 16 20.94 5.05 -40.60
C PHE A 16 21.39 3.68 -40.05
N ILE A 17 22.68 3.36 -40.05
CA ILE A 17 23.21 2.15 -39.42
C ILE A 17 22.99 2.20 -37.90
N ILE A 18 23.22 3.35 -37.26
CA ILE A 18 22.98 3.52 -35.83
C ILE A 18 21.49 3.38 -35.54
N ILE A 19 20.59 4.06 -36.27
CA ILE A 19 19.15 3.91 -36.09
C ILE A 19 18.69 2.48 -36.33
N PHE A 20 19.18 1.83 -37.39
CA PHE A 20 18.83 0.46 -37.70
C PHE A 20 19.26 -0.49 -36.58
N SER A 21 20.51 -0.38 -36.12
CA SER A 21 21.07 -1.28 -35.09
C SER A 21 20.55 -1.00 -33.68
N THR A 22 20.23 0.25 -33.33
CA THR A 22 19.81 0.62 -31.96
C THR A 22 18.29 0.73 -31.78
N VAL A 23 17.53 0.94 -32.86
CA VAL A 23 16.06 1.11 -32.80
C VAL A 23 15.36 -0.01 -33.55
N LEU A 24 15.56 -0.13 -34.86
CA LEU A 24 14.80 -1.07 -35.70
C LEU A 24 15.10 -2.53 -35.36
N LEU A 25 16.38 -2.88 -35.22
CA LEU A 25 16.79 -4.25 -34.97
C LEU A 25 16.30 -4.76 -33.60
N PRO A 26 16.47 -4.03 -32.48
CA PRO A 26 15.84 -4.40 -31.22
C PRO A 26 14.32 -4.43 -31.31
N MET A 27 13.66 -3.47 -31.97
CA MET A 27 12.20 -3.45 -32.10
C MET A 27 11.65 -4.70 -32.82
N VAL A 28 12.35 -5.20 -33.85
CA VAL A 28 11.93 -6.40 -34.60
C VAL A 28 12.30 -7.69 -33.85
N LEU A 29 13.47 -7.72 -33.20
CA LEU A 29 13.95 -8.92 -32.50
C LEU A 29 13.36 -9.09 -31.10
N PHE A 30 13.05 -8.00 -30.42
CA PHE A 30 12.55 -8.00 -29.05
C PHE A 30 11.02 -8.09 -29.03
N ASN A 31 10.53 -9.31 -29.22
CA ASN A 31 9.10 -9.63 -29.10
C ASN A 31 8.89 -10.57 -27.89
N PRO A 32 8.92 -10.04 -26.66
CA PRO A 32 8.72 -10.87 -25.48
C PRO A 32 7.33 -11.50 -25.54
N LYS A 33 7.27 -12.82 -25.38
CA LYS A 33 5.99 -13.51 -25.23
C LYS A 33 5.34 -13.05 -23.92
N ASP A 34 4.02 -12.95 -23.93
CA ASP A 34 3.24 -12.72 -22.72
C ASP A 34 3.66 -13.71 -21.64
N SER A 35 3.89 -13.19 -20.45
CA SER A 35 4.21 -14.03 -19.32
C SER A 35 2.90 -14.64 -18.77
N GLN A 36 2.98 -15.73 -18.02
CA GLN A 36 1.79 -16.26 -17.33
C GLN A 36 1.20 -15.26 -16.29
N HIS A 37 1.88 -14.14 -16.05
CA HIS A 37 1.59 -13.15 -15.01
C HIS A 37 1.58 -11.72 -15.57
N GLY A 38 1.40 -11.56 -16.88
CA GLY A 38 1.37 -10.24 -17.48
C GLY A 38 0.20 -9.39 -16.99
N ASN A 39 0.41 -8.07 -17.01
CA ASN A 39 -0.58 -7.06 -16.64
C ASN A 39 -1.65 -6.92 -17.73
N ASP A 40 -2.31 -8.01 -18.09
CA ASP A 40 -3.38 -8.02 -19.09
C ASP A 40 -4.69 -7.48 -18.48
N TYR A 41 -4.75 -6.16 -18.41
CA TYR A 41 -5.93 -5.45 -17.93
C TYR A 41 -7.09 -5.49 -18.95
N THR A 42 -6.89 -6.02 -20.17
CA THR A 42 -7.96 -6.11 -21.18
C THR A 42 -8.98 -7.20 -20.87
N LYS A 43 -8.59 -8.17 -20.03
CA LYS A 43 -9.42 -9.30 -19.57
C LYS A 43 -10.46 -8.93 -18.51
N ILE A 44 -10.45 -7.70 -18.00
CA ILE A 44 -11.47 -7.25 -17.04
C ILE A 44 -12.81 -7.07 -17.78
N ASP A 45 -13.87 -7.71 -17.28
CA ASP A 45 -15.20 -7.54 -17.87
C ASP A 45 -15.62 -6.07 -17.74
N LYS A 46 -15.88 -5.44 -18.89
CA LYS A 46 -16.29 -4.04 -18.99
C LYS A 46 -17.61 -3.76 -18.27
N LYS A 47 -18.41 -4.78 -17.94
CA LYS A 47 -19.60 -4.66 -17.09
C LYS A 47 -19.25 -4.33 -15.64
N ILE A 48 -18.03 -4.66 -15.20
CA ILE A 48 -17.55 -4.48 -13.83
C ILE A 48 -16.70 -3.22 -13.75
N ALA A 49 -15.68 -3.11 -14.60
CA ALA A 49 -14.82 -1.94 -14.70
C ALA A 49 -14.14 -1.89 -16.07
N ASN A 50 -13.89 -0.68 -16.60
CA ASN A 50 -13.06 -0.50 -17.78
C ASN A 50 -11.62 -0.25 -17.33
N ALA A 51 -10.85 -1.32 -17.13
CA ALA A 51 -9.47 -1.22 -16.62
C ALA A 51 -8.51 -0.48 -17.57
N GLU A 52 -8.76 -0.45 -18.89
CA GLU A 52 -8.01 0.44 -19.81
C GLU A 52 -8.25 1.91 -19.45
N ARG A 53 -9.50 2.32 -19.23
CA ARG A 53 -9.80 3.68 -18.74
C ARG A 53 -9.19 3.92 -17.36
N GLY A 54 -9.22 2.91 -16.49
CA GLY A 54 -8.58 2.94 -15.17
C GLY A 54 -7.08 3.20 -15.25
N ARG A 55 -6.39 2.60 -16.22
CA ARG A 55 -4.98 2.86 -16.49
C ARG A 55 -4.75 4.29 -16.98
N GLN A 56 -5.61 4.80 -17.86
CA GLN A 56 -5.51 6.21 -18.28
C GLN A 56 -5.68 7.16 -17.09
N ILE A 57 -6.56 6.84 -16.15
CA ILE A 57 -6.72 7.59 -14.89
C ILE A 57 -5.45 7.47 -14.05
N TYR A 58 -4.88 6.27 -13.88
CA TYR A 58 -3.62 6.07 -13.14
C TYR A 58 -2.47 6.96 -13.66
N VAL A 59 -2.38 7.10 -14.99
CA VAL A 59 -1.39 7.97 -15.64
C VAL A 59 -1.76 9.44 -15.49
N ARG A 60 -3.02 9.82 -15.76
CA ARG A 60 -3.54 11.19 -15.65
C ARG A 60 -3.32 11.78 -14.26
N GLU A 61 -3.60 10.98 -13.23
CA GLU A 61 -3.47 11.38 -11.83
C GLU A 61 -2.03 11.28 -11.30
N GLY A 62 -1.08 10.85 -12.15
CA GLY A 62 0.33 10.80 -11.78
C GLY A 62 0.66 9.76 -10.70
N CYS A 63 -0.14 8.69 -10.56
CA CYS A 63 0.10 7.66 -9.56
C CYS A 63 1.51 7.06 -9.68
N PHE A 64 2.02 6.94 -10.92
CA PHE A 64 3.36 6.44 -11.24
C PHE A 64 4.52 7.28 -10.68
N TYR A 65 4.28 8.53 -10.29
CA TYR A 65 5.31 9.35 -9.65
C TYR A 65 5.69 8.81 -8.27
N CYS A 66 4.75 8.18 -7.57
CA CYS A 66 4.97 7.60 -6.24
C CYS A 66 5.00 6.07 -6.26
N HIS A 67 4.18 5.45 -7.12
CA HIS A 67 3.96 4.02 -7.17
C HIS A 67 4.56 3.42 -8.44
N THR A 68 5.65 2.67 -8.29
CA THR A 68 6.26 1.94 -9.39
C THR A 68 5.45 0.68 -9.70
N GLN A 69 5.49 0.23 -10.95
CA GLN A 69 5.09 -1.12 -11.34
C GLN A 69 6.32 -1.86 -11.85
N PHE A 70 7.36 -1.92 -11.02
CA PHE A 70 8.63 -2.56 -11.32
C PHE A 70 9.24 -3.18 -10.06
N THR A 71 8.86 -4.41 -9.69
CA THR A 71 9.48 -5.10 -8.56
C THR A 71 10.93 -5.53 -8.87
N ARG A 72 11.89 -4.98 -8.13
CA ARG A 72 13.32 -5.32 -8.20
C ARG A 72 13.68 -6.38 -7.16
N LEU A 73 14.94 -6.79 -7.14
CA LEU A 73 15.48 -7.74 -6.17
C LEU A 73 15.27 -7.31 -4.71
N GLN A 74 15.30 -6.01 -4.43
CA GLN A 74 15.06 -5.43 -3.11
C GLN A 74 13.57 -5.40 -2.76
N ASP A 75 12.69 -5.47 -3.76
CA ASP A 75 11.25 -5.36 -3.61
C ASP A 75 10.56 -6.72 -3.63
N ARG A 76 11.30 -7.81 -3.37
CA ARG A 76 10.74 -9.17 -3.24
C ARG A 76 9.59 -9.23 -2.23
N GLY A 77 9.53 -8.26 -1.32
CA GLY A 77 8.42 -8.11 -0.40
C GLY A 77 7.09 -7.69 -1.05
N TYR A 78 7.11 -7.26 -2.31
CA TYR A 78 5.97 -6.85 -3.13
C TYR A 78 5.69 -7.86 -4.25
N GLY A 79 6.14 -9.09 -4.14
CA GLY A 79 5.78 -10.18 -5.05
C GLY A 79 6.94 -10.69 -5.91
N PRO A 80 6.65 -11.56 -6.89
CA PRO A 80 7.63 -12.05 -7.84
C PRO A 80 8.28 -10.90 -8.63
N LEU A 81 9.51 -11.12 -9.07
CA LEU A 81 10.23 -10.17 -9.93
C LEU A 81 9.56 -10.09 -11.30
N VAL A 82 9.58 -8.89 -11.87
CA VAL A 82 9.04 -8.63 -13.19
C VAL A 82 9.87 -9.31 -14.28
N LYS A 83 9.19 -9.68 -15.36
CA LYS A 83 9.77 -10.20 -16.60
C LYS A 83 9.38 -9.28 -17.75
N ALA A 84 10.15 -9.30 -18.84
CA ALA A 84 9.83 -8.51 -20.03
C ALA A 84 8.42 -8.80 -20.58
N GLY A 85 7.96 -10.05 -20.48
CA GLY A 85 6.62 -10.45 -20.88
C GLY A 85 5.49 -9.85 -20.04
N ASP A 86 5.77 -9.27 -18.87
CA ASP A 86 4.71 -8.75 -17.99
C ASP A 86 4.06 -7.46 -18.53
N TYR A 87 4.77 -6.77 -19.43
CA TYR A 87 4.39 -5.47 -19.95
C TYR A 87 3.89 -5.49 -21.39
N VAL A 88 3.66 -6.67 -21.97
CA VAL A 88 3.19 -6.83 -23.36
C VAL A 88 1.91 -6.03 -23.65
N TRP A 89 1.08 -5.86 -22.61
CA TRP A 89 -0.19 -5.14 -22.68
C TRP A 89 -0.10 -3.67 -22.28
N GLU A 90 1.09 -3.17 -21.90
CA GLU A 90 1.27 -1.83 -21.37
C GLU A 90 2.11 -0.95 -22.30
N THR A 91 1.57 0.19 -22.71
CA THR A 91 2.35 1.23 -23.39
C THR A 91 1.85 2.63 -23.00
N PRO A 92 2.72 3.54 -22.49
CA PRO A 92 4.10 3.32 -22.05
C PRO A 92 4.16 2.50 -20.74
N HIS A 93 5.30 1.87 -20.46
CA HIS A 93 5.46 1.03 -19.27
C HIS A 93 5.46 1.87 -17.99
N GLN A 94 4.77 1.45 -16.94
CA GLN A 94 4.59 2.22 -15.70
C GLN A 94 5.69 1.93 -14.66
N LEU A 95 6.95 2.01 -15.09
CA LEU A 95 8.11 1.69 -14.23
C LEU A 95 8.28 2.71 -13.07
N GLY A 96 7.64 3.86 -13.18
CA GLY A 96 7.64 4.96 -12.22
C GLY A 96 8.92 5.79 -12.23
N THR A 97 8.89 6.95 -11.57
CA THR A 97 10.04 7.88 -11.50
C THR A 97 10.64 7.98 -10.10
N ALA A 98 9.84 7.74 -9.06
CA ALA A 98 10.28 7.66 -7.67
C ALA A 98 9.45 6.59 -6.93
N ARG A 99 9.99 6.08 -5.81
CA ARG A 99 9.36 5.04 -4.98
C ARG A 99 9.03 5.56 -3.60
N THR A 100 8.17 6.57 -3.57
CA THR A 100 7.63 7.14 -2.33
C THR A 100 6.52 6.25 -1.75
N GLY A 101 5.74 5.61 -2.63
CA GLY A 101 4.74 4.60 -2.30
C GLY A 101 5.25 3.17 -2.53
N PRO A 102 4.51 2.16 -2.05
CA PRO A 102 4.77 0.77 -2.36
C PRO A 102 4.66 0.49 -3.86
N ASP A 103 5.39 -0.53 -4.31
CA ASP A 103 5.26 -1.04 -5.69
C ASP A 103 3.95 -1.78 -5.88
N LEU A 104 3.27 -1.49 -7.00
CA LEU A 104 1.94 -1.97 -7.31
C LEU A 104 1.91 -3.06 -8.39
N THR A 105 3.06 -3.50 -8.92
CA THR A 105 3.10 -4.55 -9.97
C THR A 105 2.24 -5.75 -9.59
N ASN A 106 2.26 -6.16 -8.33
CA ASN A 106 1.52 -7.32 -7.84
C ASN A 106 0.44 -6.94 -6.82
N GLU A 107 -0.19 -5.78 -6.99
CA GLU A 107 -1.22 -5.29 -6.07
C GLU A 107 -2.55 -6.04 -6.19
N GLY A 108 -2.84 -6.59 -7.36
CA GLY A 108 -4.06 -7.33 -7.64
C GLY A 108 -4.37 -8.39 -6.59
N ASN A 109 -5.62 -8.43 -6.17
CA ASN A 109 -6.17 -9.29 -5.11
C ASN A 109 -5.58 -9.08 -3.71
N ARG A 110 -4.56 -8.24 -3.48
CA ARG A 110 -3.99 -8.04 -2.14
C ARG A 110 -4.99 -7.47 -1.16
N MET A 111 -5.71 -6.45 -1.62
CA MET A 111 -6.69 -5.72 -0.84
C MET A 111 -8.05 -5.73 -1.55
N PRO A 112 -9.16 -5.65 -0.79
CA PRO A 112 -10.47 -5.62 -1.39
C PRO A 112 -10.69 -4.37 -2.24
N SER A 113 -11.58 -4.43 -3.21
CA SER A 113 -11.89 -3.22 -4.00
C SER A 113 -12.48 -2.11 -3.14
N GLU A 114 -13.29 -2.44 -2.13
CA GLU A 114 -13.79 -1.44 -1.17
C GLU A 114 -12.67 -0.82 -0.33
N TRP A 115 -11.63 -1.60 0.00
CA TRP A 115 -10.43 -1.03 0.62
C TRP A 115 -9.69 -0.12 -0.35
N GLN A 116 -9.50 -0.53 -1.61
CA GLN A 116 -8.82 0.30 -2.61
C GLN A 116 -9.56 1.63 -2.80
N LYS A 117 -10.90 1.59 -2.90
CA LYS A 117 -11.75 2.79 -2.95
C LYS A 117 -11.58 3.65 -1.70
N THR A 118 -11.67 3.05 -0.50
CA THR A 118 -11.51 3.77 0.76
C THR A 118 -10.12 4.40 0.86
N HIS A 119 -9.08 3.69 0.42
CA HIS A 119 -7.71 4.16 0.37
C HIS A 119 -7.56 5.34 -0.59
N LEU A 120 -8.11 5.25 -1.80
CA LEU A 120 -8.05 6.32 -2.80
C LEU A 120 -8.82 7.56 -2.34
N ILE A 121 -10.00 7.37 -1.72
CA ILE A 121 -10.84 8.46 -1.24
C ILE A 121 -10.21 9.16 -0.02
N ASN A 122 -9.78 8.40 0.98
CA ASN A 122 -9.13 8.93 2.16
C ASN A 122 -8.01 8.00 2.64
N PRO A 123 -6.77 8.18 2.17
CA PRO A 123 -5.68 7.25 2.47
C PRO A 123 -5.39 7.07 3.96
N ARG A 124 -5.69 8.09 4.79
CA ARG A 124 -5.39 8.09 6.22
C ARG A 124 -6.33 7.22 7.05
N THR A 125 -7.52 6.86 6.54
CA THR A 125 -8.46 5.99 7.27
C THR A 125 -7.90 4.57 7.38
N VAL A 126 -7.35 4.06 6.28
CA VAL A 126 -6.80 2.70 6.21
C VAL A 126 -5.29 2.65 6.48
N LYS A 127 -4.59 3.76 6.27
CA LYS A 127 -3.15 3.89 6.54
C LYS A 127 -2.85 5.21 7.24
N PRO A 128 -2.92 5.24 8.59
CA PRO A 128 -2.57 6.42 9.38
C PRO A 128 -1.20 6.98 8.98
N GLY A 129 -1.09 8.31 8.85
CA GLY A 129 0.13 8.98 8.43
C GLY A 129 0.46 8.89 6.93
N SER A 130 -0.43 8.36 6.09
CA SER A 130 -0.21 8.32 4.64
C SER A 130 -0.07 9.74 4.04
N ILE A 131 0.99 9.93 3.25
CA ILE A 131 1.22 11.14 2.46
C ILE A 131 0.50 11.10 1.10
N MET A 132 -0.10 9.96 0.74
CA MET A 132 -0.86 9.82 -0.50
C MET A 132 -1.98 10.89 -0.55
N PRO A 133 -2.18 11.58 -1.69
CA PRO A 133 -3.28 12.53 -1.84
C PRO A 133 -4.63 11.83 -1.86
N SER A 134 -5.70 12.61 -1.62
CA SER A 134 -7.08 12.13 -1.74
C SER A 134 -7.55 12.26 -3.19
N PHE A 135 -8.26 11.24 -3.66
CA PHE A 135 -8.90 11.16 -4.98
C PHE A 135 -10.43 11.16 -4.87
N SER A 136 -10.99 11.74 -3.80
CA SER A 136 -12.44 11.83 -3.58
C SER A 136 -13.20 12.61 -4.66
N TYR A 137 -12.49 13.43 -5.45
CA TYR A 137 -13.05 14.20 -6.57
C TYR A 137 -13.33 13.34 -7.82
N LEU A 138 -12.80 12.12 -7.90
CA LEU A 138 -13.10 11.23 -9.02
C LEU A 138 -14.57 10.81 -9.00
N SER A 139 -15.18 10.72 -10.18
CA SER A 139 -16.53 10.18 -10.30
C SER A 139 -16.56 8.71 -9.85
N ALA A 140 -17.73 8.21 -9.44
CA ALA A 140 -17.91 6.80 -9.08
C ALA A 140 -17.47 5.84 -10.18
N ARG A 141 -17.70 6.23 -11.44
CA ARG A 141 -17.27 5.48 -12.61
C ARG A 141 -15.74 5.43 -12.69
N ASP A 142 -15.09 6.60 -12.67
CA ASP A 142 -13.62 6.72 -12.74
C ASP A 142 -12.94 5.96 -11.59
N MET A 143 -13.47 6.09 -10.38
CA MET A 143 -13.00 5.35 -9.21
C MET A 143 -13.07 3.83 -9.42
N ASN A 144 -14.21 3.32 -9.91
CA ASN A 144 -14.38 1.90 -10.19
C ASN A 144 -13.42 1.41 -11.28
N ASP A 145 -13.18 2.21 -12.32
CA ASP A 145 -12.23 1.85 -13.39
C ASP A 145 -10.80 1.80 -12.88
N LEU A 146 -10.38 2.82 -12.11
CA LEU A 146 -9.06 2.88 -11.49
C LEU A 146 -8.84 1.67 -10.59
N VAL A 147 -9.81 1.33 -9.74
CA VAL A 147 -9.74 0.14 -8.90
C VAL A 147 -9.73 -1.14 -9.74
N GLY A 148 -10.49 -1.20 -10.84
CA GLY A 148 -10.42 -2.31 -11.79
C GLY A 148 -9.02 -2.50 -12.39
N TYR A 149 -8.34 -1.40 -12.73
CA TYR A 149 -6.95 -1.45 -13.17
C TYR A 149 -6.02 -1.93 -12.05
N LEU A 150 -6.09 -1.36 -10.84
CA LEU A 150 -5.26 -1.80 -9.70
C LEU A 150 -5.46 -3.28 -9.37
N GLN A 151 -6.69 -3.78 -9.47
CA GLN A 151 -7.02 -5.19 -9.27
C GLN A 151 -6.52 -6.11 -10.39
N SER A 152 -6.22 -5.55 -11.57
CA SER A 152 -5.61 -6.29 -12.68
C SER A 152 -4.09 -6.43 -12.54
N LEU A 153 -3.43 -5.57 -11.75
CA LEU A 153 -1.96 -5.56 -11.65
C LEU A 153 -1.41 -6.83 -11.00
N GLY A 154 -0.58 -7.56 -11.74
CA GLY A 154 0.01 -8.84 -11.33
C GLY A 154 -1.04 -9.94 -11.13
N ASN A 155 -2.29 -9.65 -11.52
CA ASN A 155 -3.38 -10.58 -11.41
C ASN A 155 -3.47 -11.44 -12.65
N ARG A 156 -3.25 -12.72 -12.38
CA ARG A 156 -3.29 -13.86 -13.29
C ARG A 156 -4.74 -14.28 -13.63
N ARG A 157 -5.76 -13.39 -13.60
CA ARG A 157 -7.15 -13.72 -14.00
C ARG A 157 -8.21 -12.61 -14.12
N GLU A 158 -9.28 -12.92 -14.88
CA GLU A 158 -10.50 -12.13 -15.16
C GLU A 158 -11.23 -11.69 -13.88
N VAL A 159 -11.32 -10.37 -13.64
CA VAL A 159 -12.15 -9.81 -12.55
C VAL A 159 -13.62 -9.97 -12.95
N LYS A 160 -14.30 -10.98 -12.36
CA LYS A 160 -15.76 -11.20 -12.51
C LYS A 160 -16.55 -10.83 -11.26
N ASN A 161 -15.96 -10.91 -10.07
CA ASN A 161 -16.39 -10.15 -8.90
C ASN A 161 -15.15 -9.69 -8.13
N PHE A 162 -15.18 -8.47 -7.60
CA PHE A 162 -14.06 -7.93 -6.86
C PHE A 162 -13.81 -8.77 -5.59
N VAL A 163 -12.60 -9.32 -5.47
CA VAL A 163 -12.13 -10.20 -4.38
C VAL A 163 -12.69 -11.62 -4.44
N GLU A 164 -12.14 -12.40 -5.35
CA GLU A 164 -12.38 -13.84 -5.38
C GLU A 164 -11.05 -14.57 -5.20
N ALA A 165 -11.06 -15.68 -4.47
CA ALA A 165 -9.87 -16.52 -4.31
C ALA A 165 -9.39 -17.06 -5.67
N PRO A 166 -8.17 -17.62 -5.79
CA PRO A 166 -7.76 -18.34 -7.01
C PRO A 166 -8.72 -19.49 -7.35
N GLU A 167 -8.63 -20.02 -8.59
CA GLU A 167 -9.60 -20.97 -9.20
C GLU A 167 -9.84 -22.14 -8.27
N GLU A 168 -8.73 -22.69 -7.79
CA GLU A 168 -8.66 -23.84 -6.92
C GLU A 168 -9.45 -23.66 -5.62
N TYR A 169 -9.65 -22.42 -5.20
CA TYR A 169 -10.33 -22.06 -3.97
C TYR A 169 -11.75 -21.52 -4.19
N ARG A 170 -12.21 -21.35 -5.43
CA ARG A 170 -13.53 -20.76 -5.74
C ARG A 170 -14.61 -21.83 -5.92
N THR A 171 -15.73 -21.67 -5.22
CA THR A 171 -16.90 -22.55 -5.36
C THR A 171 -17.53 -22.56 -6.76
N THR A 172 -17.21 -21.58 -7.62
CA THR A 172 -17.68 -21.54 -9.02
C THR A 172 -16.96 -22.52 -9.95
N THR A 173 -15.88 -23.13 -9.50
CA THR A 173 -14.92 -23.86 -10.34
C THR A 173 -14.94 -25.35 -9.97
N GLU A 174 -14.46 -26.22 -10.84
CA GLU A 174 -14.46 -27.66 -10.52
C GLU A 174 -13.57 -27.97 -9.30
N LEU A 175 -12.35 -27.40 -9.28
CA LEU A 175 -11.41 -27.58 -8.18
C LEU A 175 -11.92 -27.01 -6.85
N GLY A 176 -12.50 -25.81 -6.87
CA GLY A 176 -13.02 -25.19 -5.66
C GLY A 176 -14.35 -25.79 -5.20
N ARG A 177 -15.18 -26.33 -6.11
CA ARG A 177 -16.29 -27.21 -5.70
C ARG A 177 -15.78 -28.49 -5.06
N ALA A 178 -14.72 -29.10 -5.59
CA ALA A 178 -14.12 -30.27 -4.97
C ALA A 178 -13.55 -29.96 -3.57
N LEU A 179 -12.89 -28.80 -3.40
CA LEU A 179 -12.45 -28.26 -2.10
C LEU A 179 -13.64 -28.02 -1.15
N ALA A 180 -14.72 -27.40 -1.64
CA ALA A 180 -15.89 -27.12 -0.82
C ALA A 180 -16.65 -28.41 -0.46
N ASN A 181 -16.69 -29.40 -1.34
CA ASN A 181 -17.36 -30.69 -1.10
C ASN A 181 -16.62 -31.53 -0.05
N ARG A 182 -15.29 -31.36 0.08
CA ARG A 182 -14.50 -32.00 1.14
C ARG A 182 -14.41 -31.15 2.41
N LYS A 183 -14.98 -29.94 2.44
CA LYS A 183 -15.07 -29.11 3.64
C LYS A 183 -16.00 -29.79 4.65
N THR A 184 -15.41 -30.41 5.66
CA THR A 184 -16.13 -31.06 6.77
C THR A 184 -16.46 -30.12 7.93
N VAL A 185 -15.88 -28.91 7.92
CA VAL A 185 -15.99 -27.93 9.01
C VAL A 185 -17.10 -26.91 8.72
N ASP A 186 -18.08 -26.81 9.61
CA ASP A 186 -19.02 -25.68 9.61
C ASP A 186 -18.35 -24.42 10.19
N THR A 187 -18.05 -23.45 9.33
CA THR A 187 -17.38 -22.20 9.68
C THR A 187 -18.25 -21.21 10.46
N ASN A 188 -19.55 -21.50 10.65
CA ASN A 188 -20.43 -20.71 11.53
C ASN A 188 -20.61 -21.36 12.91
N SER A 189 -20.08 -22.57 13.13
CA SER A 189 -20.20 -23.28 14.41
C SER A 189 -19.26 -22.71 15.47
N SER A 190 -19.78 -22.49 16.68
CA SER A 190 -18.98 -22.08 17.83
C SER A 190 -17.93 -23.13 18.22
N ALA A 191 -18.20 -24.41 18.00
CA ALA A 191 -17.23 -25.48 18.24
C ALA A 191 -16.03 -25.37 17.28
N ALA A 192 -16.30 -25.11 15.99
CA ALA A 192 -15.27 -24.89 14.99
C ALA A 192 -14.45 -23.63 15.30
N ALA A 193 -15.10 -22.54 15.71
CA ALA A 193 -14.42 -21.31 16.12
C ALA A 193 -13.54 -21.52 17.37
N ASN A 194 -13.99 -22.32 18.34
CA ASN A 194 -13.20 -22.65 19.53
C ASN A 194 -11.96 -23.48 19.19
N ALA A 195 -12.08 -24.47 18.31
CA ALA A 195 -10.93 -25.22 17.79
C ALA A 195 -9.96 -24.28 17.04
N GLY A 196 -10.51 -23.38 16.24
CA GLY A 196 -9.75 -22.36 15.50
C GLY A 196 -9.00 -21.39 16.40
N ARG A 197 -9.58 -20.99 17.54
CA ARG A 197 -8.96 -20.09 18.51
C ARG A 197 -7.64 -20.63 19.03
N GLY A 198 -7.58 -21.93 19.34
CA GLY A 198 -6.35 -22.59 19.80
C GLY A 198 -5.24 -22.52 18.74
N ILE A 199 -5.57 -22.90 17.50
CA ILE A 199 -4.65 -22.86 16.36
C ILE A 199 -4.17 -21.42 16.11
N TYR A 200 -5.09 -20.46 16.10
CA TYR A 200 -4.78 -19.06 15.89
C TYR A 200 -3.86 -18.49 16.97
N THR A 201 -4.13 -18.81 18.23
CA THR A 201 -3.32 -18.34 19.37
C THR A 201 -1.88 -18.83 19.26
N GLN A 202 -1.69 -20.09 18.86
CA GLN A 202 -0.36 -20.71 18.76
C GLN A 202 0.43 -20.25 17.53
N ASN A 203 -0.26 -20.00 16.41
CA ASN A 203 0.39 -19.84 15.11
C ASN A 203 0.31 -18.41 14.54
N CYS A 204 -0.75 -17.66 14.86
CA CYS A 204 -1.09 -16.41 14.20
C CYS A 204 -0.93 -15.19 15.12
N ALA A 205 -1.30 -15.33 16.39
CA ALA A 205 -1.38 -14.22 17.34
C ALA A 205 -0.03 -13.52 17.61
N VAL A 206 1.09 -14.23 17.44
CA VAL A 206 2.44 -13.64 17.58
C VAL A 206 2.66 -12.44 16.66
N CYS A 207 2.02 -12.42 15.50
CA CYS A 207 2.02 -11.30 14.56
C CYS A 207 0.69 -10.53 14.62
N HIS A 208 -0.45 -11.23 14.60
CA HIS A 208 -1.75 -10.59 14.45
C HIS A 208 -2.39 -10.10 15.77
N GLY A 209 -1.81 -10.40 16.94
CA GLY A 209 -2.44 -10.17 18.24
C GLY A 209 -3.52 -11.23 18.54
N LEU A 210 -3.98 -11.34 19.79
CA LEU A 210 -5.02 -12.31 20.16
C LEU A 210 -6.39 -11.92 19.60
N GLU A 211 -6.63 -10.62 19.52
CA GLU A 211 -7.84 -9.97 19.03
C GLU A 211 -7.80 -9.73 17.51
N GLY A 212 -6.67 -9.98 16.86
CA GLY A 212 -6.50 -9.79 15.42
C GLY A 212 -6.26 -8.36 14.97
N TYR A 213 -5.81 -7.47 15.86
CA TYR A 213 -5.55 -6.06 15.55
C TYR A 213 -4.24 -5.79 14.82
N GLY A 214 -3.45 -6.82 14.53
CA GLY A 214 -2.14 -6.67 13.89
C GLY A 214 -1.08 -6.08 14.81
N ASN A 215 -1.26 -6.23 16.13
CA ASN A 215 -0.44 -5.66 17.19
C ASN A 215 0.30 -6.74 18.01
N GLY A 216 0.52 -7.93 17.44
CA GLY A 216 1.29 -8.98 18.10
C GLY A 216 2.73 -8.55 18.37
N PRO A 217 3.45 -9.21 19.30
CA PRO A 217 4.82 -8.84 19.67
C PRO A 217 5.78 -8.77 18.48
N ASN A 218 5.58 -9.62 17.46
CA ASN A 218 6.40 -9.59 16.25
C ASN A 218 5.97 -8.50 15.25
N ALA A 219 4.79 -7.88 15.39
CA ALA A 219 4.32 -6.87 14.44
C ALA A 219 5.22 -5.63 14.39
N LEU A 220 5.88 -5.29 15.51
CA LEU A 220 6.72 -4.09 15.63
C LEU A 220 8.01 -4.18 14.80
N SER A 221 8.54 -5.38 14.58
CA SER A 221 9.77 -5.61 13.82
C SER A 221 9.54 -5.84 12.32
N LEU A 222 8.28 -5.85 11.88
CA LEU A 222 7.92 -6.04 10.48
C LEU A 222 7.87 -4.71 9.74
N GLU A 223 8.59 -4.66 8.62
CA GLU A 223 8.49 -3.56 7.65
C GLU A 223 7.03 -3.35 7.19
N LYS A 224 6.31 -4.46 7.00
CA LYS A 224 4.87 -4.47 6.73
C LYS A 224 4.12 -5.08 7.90
N LYS A 225 3.42 -4.21 8.64
CA LYS A 225 2.61 -4.63 9.77
C LYS A 225 1.46 -5.54 9.33
N PRO A 226 1.09 -6.55 10.12
CA PRO A 226 -0.08 -7.37 9.87
C PRO A 226 -1.35 -6.48 9.88
N PRO A 227 -2.37 -6.85 9.08
CA PRO A 227 -3.61 -6.11 9.03
C PRO A 227 -4.37 -6.16 10.37
N ASN A 228 -5.13 -5.09 10.65
CA ASN A 228 -6.14 -5.08 11.70
C ASN A 228 -7.46 -5.63 11.18
N PHE A 229 -7.83 -6.84 11.59
CA PHE A 229 -9.04 -7.55 11.16
C PHE A 229 -10.35 -7.00 11.77
N SER A 230 -10.30 -6.05 12.71
CA SER A 230 -11.49 -5.36 13.21
C SER A 230 -12.15 -4.48 12.15
N ARG A 231 -11.38 -4.08 11.13
CA ARG A 231 -11.85 -3.14 10.11
C ARG A 231 -12.97 -3.78 9.28
N PRO A 232 -14.09 -3.08 9.04
CA PRO A 232 -15.27 -3.66 8.40
C PRO A 232 -15.02 -4.30 7.02
N TYR A 233 -14.08 -3.76 6.25
CA TYR A 233 -13.80 -4.25 4.90
C TYR A 233 -13.22 -5.68 4.87
N TYR A 234 -12.57 -6.15 5.95
CA TYR A 234 -12.10 -7.54 6.03
C TYR A 234 -13.24 -8.55 6.18
N LYS A 235 -14.41 -8.11 6.67
CA LYS A 235 -15.59 -8.98 6.80
C LYS A 235 -16.31 -9.22 5.47
N GLN A 236 -15.95 -8.49 4.41
CA GLN A 236 -16.47 -8.73 3.06
C GLN A 236 -15.82 -9.95 2.38
N TYR A 237 -14.71 -10.45 2.93
CA TYR A 237 -14.05 -11.63 2.41
C TYR A 237 -14.92 -12.87 2.64
N SER A 238 -15.08 -13.66 1.57
CA SER A 238 -15.74 -14.96 1.67
C SER A 238 -14.91 -15.94 2.51
N ASP A 239 -15.55 -16.97 3.03
CA ASP A 239 -14.89 -18.04 3.78
C ASP A 239 -13.75 -18.67 2.95
N GLU A 240 -13.95 -18.82 1.65
CA GLU A 240 -12.96 -19.34 0.70
C GLU A 240 -11.76 -18.41 0.53
N PHE A 241 -12.01 -17.09 0.53
CA PHE A 241 -10.92 -16.12 0.46
C PHE A 241 -10.10 -16.14 1.76
N TRP A 242 -10.75 -16.21 2.92
CA TRP A 242 -10.06 -16.39 4.19
C TRP A 242 -9.27 -17.68 4.24
N PHE A 243 -9.85 -18.76 3.72
CA PHE A 243 -9.17 -20.05 3.63
C PHE A 243 -7.96 -19.98 2.71
N TYR A 244 -8.07 -19.35 1.55
CA TYR A 244 -6.96 -19.10 0.64
C TYR A 244 -5.84 -18.28 1.32
N ARG A 245 -6.17 -17.15 1.96
CA ARG A 245 -5.19 -16.29 2.64
C ARG A 245 -4.50 -16.99 3.79
N THR A 246 -5.25 -17.82 4.52
CA THR A 246 -4.68 -18.67 5.57
C THR A 246 -3.78 -19.74 4.94
N SER A 247 -4.16 -20.34 3.81
CA SER A 247 -3.41 -21.42 3.17
C SER A 247 -2.11 -20.97 2.53
N GLU A 248 -2.16 -19.91 1.74
CA GLU A 248 -1.08 -19.46 0.86
C GLU A 248 -0.29 -18.28 1.44
N GLY A 249 -0.78 -17.69 2.54
CA GLY A 249 -0.22 -16.48 3.12
C GLY A 249 -0.37 -15.27 2.20
N VAL A 250 0.60 -14.35 2.32
CA VAL A 250 0.69 -13.17 1.46
C VAL A 250 2.08 -13.11 0.87
N VAL A 251 2.17 -13.33 -0.45
CA VAL A 251 3.45 -13.34 -1.18
C VAL A 251 4.18 -12.02 -0.97
N GLY A 252 5.43 -12.11 -0.52
CA GLY A 252 6.29 -10.97 -0.21
C GLY A 252 6.19 -10.46 1.23
N ASN A 253 5.28 -10.98 2.05
CA ASN A 253 5.25 -10.66 3.47
C ASN A 253 5.80 -11.82 4.30
N ARG A 254 5.94 -11.61 5.61
CA ARG A 254 6.31 -12.66 6.58
C ARG A 254 5.16 -13.61 6.92
N MET A 255 3.99 -13.50 6.26
CA MET A 255 2.86 -14.41 6.48
C MET A 255 3.12 -15.73 5.75
N PRO A 256 3.33 -16.85 6.48
CA PRO A 256 3.72 -18.12 5.88
C PRO A 256 2.60 -18.79 5.06
N ARG A 257 2.99 -19.77 4.24
CA ARG A 257 2.07 -20.72 3.60
C ARG A 257 1.66 -21.78 4.63
N TRP A 258 0.54 -21.59 5.31
CA TRP A 258 0.11 -22.54 6.35
C TRP A 258 -0.37 -23.88 5.81
N ASN A 259 -0.56 -24.02 4.49
CA ASN A 259 -0.85 -25.33 3.90
C ASN A 259 0.31 -26.33 3.97
N GLU A 260 1.52 -25.87 4.30
CA GLU A 260 2.70 -26.70 4.53
C GLU A 260 2.81 -27.18 5.98
N ILE A 261 2.01 -26.62 6.90
CA ILE A 261 2.13 -26.85 8.36
C ILE A 261 0.82 -27.36 8.95
N LEU A 262 -0.31 -26.76 8.55
CA LEU A 262 -1.64 -27.05 9.05
C LEU A 262 -2.43 -27.89 8.05
N THR A 263 -3.19 -28.86 8.57
CA THR A 263 -4.14 -29.61 7.76
C THR A 263 -5.21 -28.69 7.18
N GLU A 264 -5.88 -29.15 6.14
CA GLU A 264 -7.01 -28.42 5.56
C GLU A 264 -8.11 -28.13 6.60
N GLU A 265 -8.47 -29.14 7.40
CA GLU A 265 -9.48 -29.00 8.46
C GLU A 265 -9.07 -27.94 9.50
N GLN A 266 -7.82 -27.96 9.93
CA GLN A 266 -7.25 -26.95 10.84
C GLN A 266 -7.33 -25.53 10.28
N ARG A 267 -7.06 -25.36 8.99
CA ARG A 267 -7.20 -24.06 8.33
C ARG A 267 -8.65 -23.59 8.26
N TRP A 268 -9.61 -24.49 8.04
CA TRP A 268 -11.04 -24.14 8.12
C TRP A 268 -11.48 -23.76 9.53
N TYR A 269 -10.95 -24.40 10.57
CA TYR A 269 -11.18 -23.97 11.95
C TYR A 269 -10.66 -22.54 12.20
N VAL A 270 -9.48 -22.19 11.67
CA VAL A 270 -8.97 -20.80 11.74
C VAL A 270 -9.94 -19.83 11.06
N VAL A 271 -10.47 -20.16 9.88
CA VAL A 271 -11.49 -19.34 9.20
C VAL A 271 -12.72 -19.13 10.09
N ALA A 272 -13.21 -20.19 10.75
CA ALA A 272 -14.33 -20.09 11.69
C ALA A 272 -14.04 -19.11 12.83
N TYR A 273 -12.82 -19.14 13.39
CA TYR A 273 -12.41 -18.21 14.44
C TYR A 273 -12.25 -16.76 13.95
N LEU A 274 -11.69 -16.54 12.76
CA LEU A 274 -11.54 -15.17 12.20
C LEU A 274 -12.88 -14.45 12.07
N LYS A 275 -13.97 -15.20 11.84
CA LYS A 275 -15.33 -14.67 11.79
C LYS A 275 -15.81 -14.15 13.15
N THR A 276 -15.35 -14.74 14.26
CA THR A 276 -15.72 -14.34 15.62
C THR A 276 -14.95 -13.13 16.16
N LEU A 277 -13.86 -12.70 15.50
CA LEU A 277 -13.09 -11.53 15.94
C LEU A 277 -13.96 -10.26 15.98
N GLN A 278 -13.74 -9.45 17.02
CA GLN A 278 -14.44 -8.18 17.26
C GLN A 278 -14.33 -7.24 16.05
N GLN A 279 -15.38 -6.45 15.86
CA GLN A 279 -15.51 -5.50 14.75
C GLN A 279 -15.49 -4.09 15.32
N ASP A 280 -14.76 -3.20 14.65
CA ASP A 280 -14.90 -1.79 14.92
C ASP A 280 -16.22 -1.31 14.30
N SER A 281 -16.92 -0.41 15.01
CA SER A 281 -18.11 0.26 14.53
C SER A 281 -17.81 1.38 13.52
N GLU A 282 -16.58 1.44 12.99
CA GLU A 282 -16.21 2.41 11.96
C GLU A 282 -17.07 2.24 10.71
N VAL A 283 -17.44 3.36 10.09
CA VAL A 283 -18.35 3.39 8.96
C VAL A 283 -17.69 2.77 7.73
N THR A 284 -18.21 1.64 7.25
CA THR A 284 -17.87 1.10 5.93
C THR A 284 -18.44 2.03 4.85
N ILE A 285 -17.57 2.60 4.02
CA ILE A 285 -17.99 3.42 2.88
C ILE A 285 -18.08 2.52 1.66
N ASN A 286 -19.28 2.06 1.36
CA ASN A 286 -19.60 1.18 0.23
C ASN A 286 -20.02 1.97 -1.03
N SER A 287 -20.22 3.28 -0.93
CA SER A 287 -20.48 4.17 -2.07
C SER A 287 -20.04 5.60 -1.80
N ILE A 288 -19.77 6.36 -2.87
CA ILE A 288 -19.42 7.79 -2.78
C ILE A 288 -20.54 8.62 -2.11
N ASP A 289 -21.80 8.23 -2.28
CA ASP A 289 -22.94 8.90 -1.64
C ASP A 289 -22.92 8.78 -0.10
N GLN A 290 -22.21 7.78 0.43
CA GLN A 290 -22.01 7.61 1.88
C GLN A 290 -20.93 8.54 2.45
N LEU A 291 -20.08 9.16 1.60
CA LEU A 291 -19.06 10.14 2.03
C LEU A 291 -19.67 11.47 2.46
N ASN A 292 -20.73 11.92 1.76
CA ASN A 292 -21.42 13.16 2.09
C ASN A 292 -22.12 13.12 3.47
N LYS A 293 -22.24 11.92 4.08
CA LYS A 293 -22.77 11.72 5.42
C LYS A 293 -21.70 11.72 6.52
N ILE A 294 -20.41 11.84 6.15
CA ILE A 294 -19.24 11.71 7.03
C ILE A 294 -18.61 13.08 7.32
N GLU A 295 -19.20 14.18 6.83
CA GLU A 295 -18.80 15.55 7.17
C GLU A 295 -18.84 15.85 8.69
N ASP A 296 -19.54 15.01 9.48
CA ASP A 296 -19.64 15.15 10.94
C ASP A 296 -18.59 14.36 11.75
N VAL A 297 -17.63 13.67 11.13
CA VAL A 297 -16.54 13.03 11.90
C VAL A 297 -15.52 14.10 12.31
N HIS A 298 -15.70 14.64 13.52
CA HIS A 298 -14.71 15.48 14.19
C HIS A 298 -13.46 14.62 14.46
N LEU A 299 -12.51 14.65 13.52
CA LEU A 299 -11.17 14.10 13.76
C LEU A 299 -10.62 14.73 15.05
N PRO A 300 -10.02 13.96 15.97
CA PRO A 300 -9.33 14.54 17.11
C PRO A 300 -8.33 15.55 16.57
N LYS A 301 -8.48 16.84 16.93
CA LYS A 301 -7.44 17.83 16.67
C LYS A 301 -6.19 17.34 17.39
N LEU A 302 -5.22 16.83 16.64
CA LEU A 302 -3.89 16.56 17.16
C LEU A 302 -3.39 17.90 17.72
N SER A 303 -3.29 18.00 19.04
CA SER A 303 -2.73 19.19 19.67
C SER A 303 -1.28 19.33 19.17
N ASN A 304 -0.85 20.55 18.90
CA ASN A 304 0.45 20.89 18.30
C ASN A 304 1.68 20.43 19.13
N GLN A 305 1.51 19.61 20.17
CA GLN A 305 2.57 19.11 21.05
C GLN A 305 2.93 17.63 20.85
N GLN A 306 2.34 16.91 19.89
CA GLN A 306 2.67 15.48 19.63
C GLN A 306 3.11 15.18 18.19
N TYR A 307 3.44 16.20 17.42
CA TYR A 307 4.10 16.03 16.11
C TYR A 307 5.43 16.79 16.12
N GLU A 308 6.49 16.11 16.54
CA GLU A 308 7.85 16.46 16.15
C GLU A 308 8.07 15.84 14.75
N PRO A 309 8.24 16.63 13.67
CA PRO A 309 8.63 16.08 12.40
C PRO A 309 10.04 15.51 12.58
N HIS A 310 10.17 14.18 12.58
CA HIS A 310 11.45 13.55 12.31
C HIS A 310 11.81 13.87 10.86
N HIS A 311 12.45 15.02 10.67
CA HIS A 311 13.30 15.24 9.52
C HIS A 311 14.31 14.10 9.52
N GLY A 312 14.33 13.30 8.44
CA GLY A 312 15.39 12.35 8.18
C GLY A 312 16.71 13.11 8.07
N GLY A 313 17.36 13.33 9.20
CA GLY A 313 18.71 13.83 9.30
C GLY A 313 19.64 12.73 8.79
N HIS A 314 20.16 12.93 7.58
CA HIS A 314 21.47 12.39 7.25
C HIS A 314 22.49 13.19 8.05
N ASP A 315 23.12 12.55 9.02
CA ASP A 315 24.31 13.06 9.68
C ASP A 315 25.43 13.21 8.63
N TYR A 316 25.64 14.43 8.14
CA TYR A 316 26.89 14.82 7.51
C TYR A 316 27.64 15.71 8.51
N ALA A 317 28.55 15.11 9.26
CA ALA A 317 29.51 15.85 10.06
C ALA A 317 30.48 16.59 9.14
N PRO A 318 30.68 17.92 9.28
CA PRO A 318 31.72 18.63 8.54
C PRO A 318 33.03 18.56 9.31
N GLY A 319 33.99 17.81 8.77
CA GLY A 319 35.39 17.82 9.19
C GLY A 319 36.28 18.07 7.98
N ALA A 320 36.90 19.26 7.96
CA ALA A 320 38.06 19.72 7.21
C ALA A 320 38.52 18.90 5.97
N ASP A 321 38.46 19.52 4.79
CA ASP A 321 39.69 19.84 4.06
C ASP A 321 39.46 20.88 2.95
N SER A 322 40.48 21.71 2.78
CA SER A 322 40.60 22.91 1.96
C SER A 322 40.51 22.70 0.44
N MET A 323 40.38 23.84 -0.27
CA MET A 323 40.45 24.09 -1.73
C MET A 323 39.05 24.16 -2.36
N GLY A 324 38.58 25.22 -3.01
CA GLY A 324 39.19 26.43 -3.53
C GLY A 324 38.44 26.80 -4.82
N HIS A 325 38.02 28.07 -4.93
CA HIS A 325 37.53 28.79 -6.12
C HIS A 325 36.04 28.73 -6.48
N GLY A 326 35.46 29.94 -6.63
CA GLY A 326 34.26 30.19 -7.43
C GLY A 326 33.34 31.25 -6.84
N GLU A 327 33.70 32.53 -6.97
CA GLU A 327 32.88 33.70 -6.62
C GLU A 327 31.51 33.72 -7.33
N ALA A 328 30.46 34.10 -6.60
CA ALA A 328 29.26 34.70 -7.15
C ALA A 328 28.80 35.86 -6.24
N ALA A 329 28.69 37.05 -6.84
CA ALA A 329 28.44 38.33 -6.19
C ALA A 329 27.04 38.44 -5.52
N PRO A 330 26.88 39.25 -4.45
CA PRO A 330 25.58 39.50 -3.84
C PRO A 330 24.86 40.71 -4.45
N ALA A 331 23.54 40.60 -4.59
CA ALA A 331 22.63 41.72 -4.89
C ALA A 331 22.35 42.56 -3.62
N PRO A 332 22.09 43.88 -3.74
CA PRO A 332 22.08 44.81 -2.61
C PRO A 332 20.77 44.82 -1.83
N THR A 333 20.87 44.89 -0.51
CA THR A 333 19.80 45.27 0.43
C THR A 333 19.61 46.80 0.46
N PRO A 334 18.38 47.31 0.66
CA PRO A 334 18.18 48.69 1.07
C PRO A 334 18.11 48.81 2.60
N THR A 335 18.97 49.71 3.07
CA THR A 335 19.13 50.26 4.42
C THR A 335 17.87 50.97 4.93
N THR A 336 17.51 50.77 6.20
CA THR A 336 16.97 51.85 7.05
C THR A 336 17.53 51.72 8.48
N THR A 337 18.11 52.82 8.96
CA THR A 337 18.74 53.02 10.27
C THR A 337 17.71 53.45 11.34
N PRO A 338 18.07 53.38 12.64
CA PRO A 338 17.14 53.37 13.77
C PRO A 338 17.03 54.72 14.50
N SER A 339 16.08 54.84 15.44
CA SER A 339 16.21 55.80 16.54
C SER A 339 15.55 55.30 17.83
N SER A 340 16.27 55.55 18.91
CA SER A 340 16.18 55.00 20.27
C SER A 340 15.42 55.92 21.23
N THR A 341 14.82 55.36 22.30
CA THR A 341 15.00 55.87 23.68
C THR A 341 14.52 54.88 24.77
N LYS A 342 15.36 54.70 25.80
CA LYS A 342 15.18 54.04 27.14
C LYS A 342 14.86 55.15 28.18
N PRO A 343 14.69 54.96 29.54
CA PRO A 343 14.98 53.81 30.42
C PRO A 343 13.96 53.47 31.57
N ALA A 344 14.36 52.44 32.35
CA ALA A 344 13.77 51.70 33.51
C ALA A 344 13.66 52.52 34.85
N PRO A 345 13.48 51.98 36.11
CA PRO A 345 13.46 50.58 36.61
C PRO A 345 12.56 50.24 37.86
N SER A 346 12.75 49.00 38.38
CA SER A 346 12.64 48.52 39.79
C SER A 346 11.24 48.05 40.26
N SER A 347 11.04 47.02 41.12
CA SER A 347 11.91 46.20 42.00
C SER A 347 11.14 44.95 42.53
N THR A 348 11.90 43.97 43.07
CA THR A 348 11.63 43.11 44.28
C THR A 348 10.44 42.13 44.29
N SER A 349 10.42 40.95 44.95
CA SER A 349 11.38 40.03 45.61
C SER A 349 10.57 38.92 46.33
N GLY A 350 11.16 37.72 46.53
CA GLY A 350 10.76 36.68 47.54
C GLY A 350 10.02 35.47 46.93
N SER A 351 10.53 34.21 46.89
CA SER A 351 11.03 33.30 47.95
C SER A 351 9.96 33.05 49.02
N THR A 352 9.50 31.83 49.39
CA THR A 352 10.23 30.60 49.77
C THR A 352 9.23 29.43 49.96
N THR A 353 9.63 28.22 49.55
CA THR A 353 9.47 26.85 50.12
C THR A 353 8.34 26.50 51.11
N THR A 354 7.66 25.35 50.91
CA THR A 354 7.65 24.14 51.81
C THR A 354 6.68 23.05 51.32
N ALA A 355 7.12 21.79 51.35
CA ALA A 355 6.33 20.54 51.36
C ALA A 355 6.33 19.96 52.79
N PRO A 356 5.90 18.70 53.09
CA PRO A 356 4.74 17.88 52.67
C PRO A 356 3.94 17.36 53.91
N ALA A 357 2.80 16.65 53.75
CA ALA A 357 2.34 15.60 54.70
C ALA A 357 0.98 14.93 54.36
N HIS A 358 0.99 13.59 54.45
CA HIS A 358 0.00 12.65 55.01
C HIS A 358 -1.37 12.35 54.35
N ALA A 359 -1.54 11.03 54.08
CA ALA A 359 -2.77 10.25 53.94
C ALA A 359 -3.49 10.06 55.31
N PRO A 360 -4.71 9.45 55.47
CA PRO A 360 -5.06 8.10 54.97
C PRO A 360 -6.53 7.86 54.53
N ALA A 361 -6.76 6.60 54.20
CA ALA A 361 -7.95 5.89 53.72
C ALA A 361 -9.28 6.09 54.47
N ASN A 362 -10.38 5.77 53.78
CA ASN A 362 -11.55 5.17 54.43
C ASN A 362 -12.22 4.13 53.52
N GLU A 363 -12.36 2.91 54.06
CA GLU A 363 -13.21 1.82 53.57
C GLU A 363 -14.67 2.06 54.01
N GLY A 364 -15.63 1.40 53.37
CA GLY A 364 -16.89 1.04 54.03
C GLY A 364 -18.17 1.05 53.18
N GLY A 365 -18.51 -0.14 52.65
CA GLY A 365 -19.85 -0.75 52.80
C GLY A 365 -21.03 -0.21 51.98
N HIS A 366 -21.45 -0.95 50.95
CA HIS A 366 -22.59 -1.88 51.03
C HIS A 366 -22.66 -2.83 49.83
#